data_AF-A0A8X6QJZ1-F1
#
_entry.id   AF-A0A8X6QJZ1-F1
#
_cell.length_a   1.000
_cell.length_b   1.000
_cell.length_c   1.000
_cell.angle_alpha   90.00
_cell.angle_beta   90.00
_cell.angle_gamma   90.00
#
_symmetry.space_group_name_H-M   'P 1'
#
loop_
_entity.id
_entity.type
_entity.pdbx_description
1 polymer ?
#
loop_
_entity_poly.entity_id
_entity_poly.type
_entity_poly.pdbx_seq_one_letter_code
_entity_poly.pdbx_strand_id
1 'polypeptide(L)'
;MDIDHDTISQNTKNSGALSDTDTASLSSVDEIPSANASGSSPILWFHADSTFQPQMIIPAESSPSLLFNLNRSATELDVFLKIFPKSLMIWISQCTNQRLEKLGQTIHPTDPSEIMLVLGCILVMSYNKVPKFSHYWSSNPSLGNVAIKNAISRDRCKMLLLKLYFAEPEKLENASKTYYIDEVVSCLKQTF
;
A
#
# COMPACT_ATOMS: atom_id res chain seq x y z
N MET A 1 60.97 -10.17 -23.80
CA MET A 1 60.66 -9.01 -24.66
C MET A 1 59.18 -9.15 -24.98
N ASP A 2 58.25 -8.45 -24.36
CA ASP A 2 58.34 -7.27 -23.52
C ASP A 2 57.25 -7.32 -22.43
N ILE A 3 57.64 -6.85 -21.26
CA ILE A 3 56.83 -6.72 -20.05
C ILE A 3 56.51 -5.22 -19.97
N ASP A 4 55.24 -4.86 -20.12
CA ASP A 4 54.81 -3.47 -19.92
C ASP A 4 54.82 -3.15 -18.41
N HIS A 5 55.83 -2.38 -18.04
CA HIS A 5 55.99 -1.70 -16.77
C HIS A 5 55.63 -0.23 -16.98
N ASP A 6 54.54 0.25 -16.38
CA ASP A 6 54.33 1.69 -16.17
C ASP A 6 53.96 1.98 -14.71
N THR A 7 55.04 2.15 -13.95
CA THR A 7 55.34 3.24 -13.00
C THR A 7 54.17 4.13 -12.52
N ILE A 8 53.75 3.91 -11.27
CA ILE A 8 53.05 4.92 -10.45
C ILE A 8 54.11 5.68 -9.64
N SER A 9 54.34 6.95 -9.98
CA SER A 9 55.13 7.88 -9.17
C SER A 9 54.30 8.43 -8.01
N GLN A 10 54.84 8.27 -6.81
CA GLN A 10 54.39 8.93 -5.59
C GLN A 10 54.79 10.41 -5.58
N ASN A 11 53.93 11.28 -5.06
CA ASN A 11 54.39 12.35 -4.16
C ASN A 11 53.28 12.86 -3.22
N THR A 12 53.40 12.45 -1.95
CA THR A 12 53.53 13.29 -0.73
C THR A 12 53.29 14.80 -0.94
N LYS A 13 52.63 15.59 -0.09
CA LYS A 13 52.29 15.52 1.34
C LYS A 13 51.40 16.76 1.60
N ASN A 14 50.31 16.66 2.37
CA ASN A 14 50.00 17.74 3.31
C ASN A 14 49.09 17.24 4.43
N SER A 15 49.64 17.37 5.64
CA SER A 15 49.05 17.08 6.93
C SER A 15 48.08 18.19 7.33
N GLY A 16 46.86 17.82 7.69
CA GLY A 16 45.95 18.65 8.47
C GLY A 16 45.15 17.72 9.37
N ALA A 17 45.56 17.62 10.64
CA ALA A 17 44.77 16.98 11.66
C ALA A 17 43.50 17.82 11.90
N LEU A 18 42.33 17.23 11.70
CA LEU A 18 41.07 17.74 12.21
C LEU A 18 40.43 16.64 13.06
N SER A 19 40.50 16.85 14.37
CA SER A 19 39.72 16.15 15.38
C SER A 19 38.38 16.86 15.52
N ASP A 20 37.33 16.30 14.94
CA ASP A 20 35.97 16.79 15.15
C ASP A 20 35.40 16.14 16.41
N THR A 21 35.68 16.78 17.55
CA THR A 21 34.72 16.82 18.65
C THR A 21 33.75 17.95 18.33
N ASP A 22 32.50 17.62 18.02
CA ASP A 22 31.39 18.54 18.28
C ASP A 22 30.10 17.77 18.56
N THR A 23 29.78 17.75 19.85
CA THR A 23 28.42 17.68 20.38
C THR A 23 27.56 18.77 19.74
N ALA A 24 26.60 18.39 18.92
CA ALA A 24 25.49 19.27 18.57
C ALA A 24 24.20 18.45 18.52
N SER A 25 23.44 18.60 19.60
CA SER A 25 22.10 18.12 19.81
C SER A 25 21.18 18.45 18.62
N LEU A 26 20.41 17.47 18.19
CA LEU A 26 19.26 17.64 17.30
C LEU A 26 18.21 18.51 18.01
N SER A 27 18.21 19.82 17.75
CA SER A 27 17.16 20.74 18.17
C SER A 27 16.62 21.51 16.96
N SER A 28 15.52 21.01 16.38
CA SER A 28 14.44 21.83 15.80
C SER A 28 13.34 20.91 15.26
N VAL A 29 12.51 20.39 16.16
CA VAL A 29 11.14 20.01 15.82
C VAL A 29 10.28 21.22 16.13
N ASP A 30 9.55 21.69 15.13
CA ASP A 30 8.64 22.83 15.21
C ASP A 30 7.73 22.74 16.44
N GLU A 31 7.62 23.88 17.15
CA GLU A 31 6.76 24.05 18.31
C GLU A 31 5.29 23.81 17.94
N ILE A 32 4.70 22.76 18.53
CA ILE A 32 3.25 22.61 18.61
C ILE A 32 2.76 23.63 19.66
N PRO A 33 1.74 24.46 19.37
CA PRO A 33 1.23 25.42 20.34
C PRO A 33 0.80 24.71 21.63
N SER A 34 1.46 25.07 22.73
CA SER A 34 1.22 24.55 24.07
C SER A 34 -0.20 24.87 24.51
N ALA A 35 -1.08 23.86 24.46
CA ALA A 35 -2.36 23.91 25.13
C ALA A 35 -2.11 23.81 26.63
N ASN A 36 -2.14 24.95 27.31
CA ASN A 36 -2.31 25.16 28.76
C ASN A 36 -2.02 23.93 29.64
N ALA A 37 -0.75 23.78 30.03
CA ALA A 37 -0.33 22.82 31.02
C ALA A 37 -0.84 23.24 32.43
N SER A 38 -2.03 22.78 32.80
CA SER A 38 -2.39 22.62 34.21
C SER A 38 -2.08 21.19 34.64
N GLY A 39 -0.94 21.02 35.33
CA GLY A 39 -0.64 19.86 36.21
C GLY A 39 -0.81 18.47 35.60
N SER A 40 0.08 18.04 34.70
CA SER A 40 0.10 16.65 34.22
C SER A 40 0.92 15.76 35.16
N SER A 41 0.28 15.26 36.22
CA SER A 41 0.74 14.04 36.89
C SER A 41 0.83 12.88 35.89
N PRO A 42 1.76 11.92 36.07
CA PRO A 42 1.86 10.76 35.17
C PRO A 42 0.52 10.01 35.12
N ILE A 43 0.09 9.64 33.92
CA ILE A 43 -1.14 8.85 33.71
C ILE A 43 -0.94 7.48 34.37
N LEU A 44 -1.56 7.29 35.53
CA LEU A 44 -1.52 6.04 36.27
C LEU A 44 -2.73 5.19 35.86
N TRP A 45 -2.48 4.15 35.06
CA TRP A 45 -3.48 3.18 34.55
C TRP A 45 -4.12 2.27 35.62
N PHE A 46 -3.94 2.58 36.90
CA PHE A 46 -4.45 1.78 38.02
C PHE A 46 -5.86 2.15 38.45
N HIS A 47 -6.34 3.36 38.10
CA HIS A 47 -7.68 3.82 38.43
C HIS A 47 -8.51 3.92 37.15
N ALA A 48 -9.62 3.18 37.10
CA ALA A 48 -10.59 3.32 36.05
C ALA A 48 -11.14 4.75 36.06
N ASP A 49 -11.00 5.45 34.95
CA ASP A 49 -11.60 6.77 34.79
C ASP A 49 -13.12 6.62 34.72
N SER A 50 -13.81 7.04 35.77
CA SER A 50 -15.28 7.01 35.86
C SER A 50 -15.96 7.95 34.85
N THR A 51 -15.20 8.81 34.16
CA THR A 51 -15.69 9.72 33.12
C THR A 51 -15.43 9.21 31.71
N PHE A 52 -14.71 8.09 31.55
CA PHE A 52 -14.47 7.50 30.24
C PHE A 52 -15.80 7.10 29.58
N GLN A 53 -16.13 7.78 28.48
CA GLN A 53 -17.22 7.39 27.61
C GLN A 53 -16.63 6.89 26.28
N PRO A 54 -16.85 5.61 25.91
CA PRO A 54 -16.41 5.11 24.62
C PRO A 54 -17.12 5.89 23.51
N GLN A 55 -16.34 6.42 22.57
CA GLN A 55 -16.89 7.17 21.41
C GLN A 55 -17.67 6.27 20.45
N MET A 56 -17.56 4.95 20.60
CA MET A 56 -18.25 3.96 19.79
C MET A 56 -18.83 2.89 20.71
N ILE A 57 -20.16 2.79 20.70
CA ILE A 57 -20.90 1.73 21.39
C ILE A 57 -21.25 0.72 20.31
N ILE A 58 -20.76 -0.52 20.44
CA ILE A 58 -21.17 -1.60 19.55
C ILE A 58 -22.64 -1.89 19.87
N PRO A 59 -23.58 -1.77 18.90
CA PRO A 59 -24.97 -2.10 19.15
C PRO A 59 -25.10 -3.52 19.68
N ALA A 60 -25.91 -3.72 20.72
CA ALA A 60 -26.16 -5.05 21.28
C ALA A 60 -26.86 -5.93 20.23
N GLU A 61 -26.32 -7.13 20.04
CA GLU A 61 -26.82 -8.24 19.22
C GLU A 61 -27.26 -7.88 17.79
N SER A 62 -26.32 -7.83 16.86
CA SER A 62 -26.64 -8.07 15.45
C SER A 62 -26.88 -9.58 15.25
N SER A 63 -28.11 -9.95 14.88
CA SER A 63 -28.38 -11.31 14.40
C SER A 63 -27.58 -11.56 13.13
N PRO A 64 -26.87 -12.69 12.97
CA PRO A 64 -26.13 -12.98 11.75
C PRO A 64 -27.11 -13.02 10.56
N SER A 65 -26.96 -12.07 9.64
CA SER A 65 -27.76 -12.00 8.42
C SER A 65 -26.95 -12.47 7.23
N LEU A 66 -27.53 -13.35 6.42
CA LEU A 66 -26.93 -13.74 5.16
C LEU A 66 -27.17 -12.62 4.12
N LEU A 67 -26.10 -11.89 3.75
CA LEU A 67 -26.19 -10.82 2.75
C LEU A 67 -26.46 -11.35 1.33
N PHE A 68 -26.01 -12.58 1.03
CA PHE A 68 -26.11 -13.17 -0.30
C PHE A 68 -26.53 -14.63 -0.25
N ASN A 69 -27.49 -15.02 -1.09
CA ASN A 69 -27.82 -16.43 -1.29
C ASN A 69 -26.81 -17.06 -2.26
N LEU A 70 -26.08 -18.07 -1.78
CA LEU A 70 -25.14 -18.85 -2.57
C LEU A 70 -25.73 -20.24 -2.84
N ASN A 71 -25.66 -20.66 -4.10
CA ASN A 71 -26.00 -22.03 -4.48
C ASN A 71 -24.89 -22.99 -4.00
N ARG A 72 -25.23 -24.25 -3.73
CA ARG A 72 -24.26 -25.32 -3.46
C ARG A 72 -23.28 -25.58 -4.61
N SER A 73 -23.61 -25.13 -5.82
CA SER A 73 -22.73 -25.18 -6.98
C SER A 73 -21.87 -23.92 -7.17
N ALA A 74 -21.91 -22.97 -6.23
CA ALA A 74 -21.11 -21.75 -6.32
C ALA A 74 -19.62 -22.09 -6.18
N THR A 75 -18.81 -21.48 -7.04
CA THR A 75 -17.35 -21.56 -6.98
C THR A 75 -16.80 -20.56 -5.99
N GLU A 76 -15.54 -20.73 -5.60
CA GLU A 76 -14.80 -19.79 -4.74
C GLU A 76 -14.74 -18.40 -5.38
N LEU A 77 -14.65 -18.34 -6.72
CA LEU A 77 -14.69 -17.09 -7.47
C LEU A 77 -16.07 -16.42 -7.36
N ASP A 78 -17.16 -17.18 -7.36
CA ASP A 78 -18.51 -16.61 -7.18
C ASP A 78 -18.65 -15.96 -5.81
N VAL A 79 -18.12 -16.58 -4.77
CA VAL A 79 -18.07 -16.02 -3.41
C VAL A 79 -17.23 -14.75 -3.38
N PHE A 80 -16.03 -14.78 -3.98
CA PHE A 80 -15.16 -13.61 -4.08
C PHE A 80 -15.87 -12.43 -4.77
N LEU A 81 -16.59 -12.69 -5.85
CA LEU A 81 -17.30 -11.67 -6.62
C LEU A 81 -18.57 -11.13 -5.92
N LYS A 82 -19.05 -11.77 -4.84
CA LYS A 82 -20.06 -11.16 -3.96
C LYS A 82 -19.46 -10.11 -3.04
N ILE A 83 -18.23 -10.33 -2.59
CA ILE A 83 -17.51 -9.41 -1.72
C ILE A 83 -16.91 -8.25 -2.55
N PHE A 84 -16.33 -8.58 -3.70
CA PHE A 84 -15.70 -7.65 -4.63
C PHE A 84 -16.40 -7.70 -6.00
N PRO A 85 -17.49 -6.93 -6.18
CA PRO A 85 -18.29 -7.01 -7.40
C PRO A 85 -17.53 -6.55 -8.64
N LYS A 86 -17.93 -7.06 -9.81
CA LYS A 86 -17.31 -6.66 -11.10
C LYS A 86 -17.38 -5.15 -11.37
N SER A 87 -18.43 -4.49 -10.87
CA SER A 87 -18.56 -3.03 -10.93
C SER A 87 -17.40 -2.30 -10.25
N LEU A 88 -16.89 -2.84 -9.14
CA LEU A 88 -15.73 -2.29 -8.46
C LEU A 88 -14.47 -2.40 -9.32
N MET A 89 -14.27 -3.52 -10.03
CA MET A 89 -13.13 -3.69 -10.95
C MET A 89 -13.19 -2.69 -12.11
N ILE A 90 -14.40 -2.48 -12.65
CA ILE A 90 -14.65 -1.49 -13.70
C ILE A 90 -14.31 -0.10 -13.19
N TRP A 91 -14.82 0.27 -12.01
CA TRP A 91 -14.55 1.55 -11.37
C TRP A 91 -13.05 1.81 -11.19
N ILE A 92 -12.34 0.87 -10.58
CA ILE A 92 -10.89 0.97 -10.35
C ILE A 92 -10.13 1.15 -11.68
N SER A 93 -10.50 0.40 -12.71
CA SER A 93 -9.87 0.52 -14.03
C SER A 93 -10.09 1.91 -14.65
N GLN A 94 -11.30 2.47 -14.53
CA GLN A 94 -11.66 3.80 -15.04
C GLN A 94 -10.88 4.89 -14.30
N CYS A 95 -10.91 4.88 -12.97
CA CYS A 95 -10.18 5.84 -12.14
C CYS A 95 -8.67 5.80 -12.41
N THR A 96 -8.12 4.59 -12.55
CA THR A 96 -6.70 4.39 -12.88
C THR A 96 -6.37 4.99 -14.24
N ASN A 97 -7.16 4.70 -15.28
CA ASN A 97 -6.92 5.20 -16.63
C ASN A 97 -7.05 6.73 -16.73
N GLN A 98 -8.09 7.31 -16.12
CA GLN A 98 -8.27 8.77 -16.09
C GLN A 98 -7.09 9.48 -15.38
N ARG A 99 -6.56 8.88 -14.31
CA ARG A 99 -5.37 9.41 -13.64
C ARG A 99 -4.14 9.34 -14.54
N LEU A 100 -3.93 8.23 -15.24
CA LEU A 100 -2.80 8.07 -16.16
C LEU A 100 -2.84 9.09 -17.32
N GLU A 101 -4.04 9.33 -17.86
CA GLU A 101 -4.28 10.33 -18.89
C GLU A 101 -3.93 11.74 -18.41
N LYS A 102 -4.40 12.15 -17.23
CA LYS A 102 -4.07 13.46 -16.64
C LYS A 102 -2.60 13.65 -16.32
N LEU A 103 -1.89 12.56 -15.99
CA LEU A 103 -0.45 12.59 -15.80
C LEU A 103 0.34 12.59 -17.12
N GLY A 104 -0.32 12.54 -18.28
CA GLY A 104 0.31 12.51 -19.59
C GLY A 104 1.15 11.25 -19.83
N GLN A 105 0.82 10.14 -19.15
CA GLN A 105 1.59 8.90 -19.27
C GLN A 105 1.12 8.09 -20.48
N THR A 106 2.03 7.76 -21.39
CA THR A 106 1.78 6.91 -22.57
C THR A 106 1.77 5.42 -22.20
N ILE A 107 0.94 5.05 -21.23
CA ILE A 107 0.77 3.66 -20.77
C ILE A 107 -0.48 3.07 -21.41
N HIS A 108 -0.41 1.79 -21.81
CA HIS A 108 -1.58 1.08 -22.31
C HIS A 108 -2.73 1.10 -21.28
N PRO A 109 -3.96 1.45 -21.69
CA PRO A 109 -5.13 1.46 -20.81
C PRO A 109 -5.30 0.15 -20.05
N THR A 110 -5.78 0.24 -18.82
CA THR A 110 -6.00 -0.90 -17.93
C THR A 110 -7.41 -1.44 -18.12
N ASP A 111 -7.53 -2.74 -18.28
CA ASP A 111 -8.83 -3.44 -18.36
C ASP A 111 -9.30 -3.91 -16.96
N PRO A 112 -10.63 -4.00 -16.69
CA PRO A 112 -11.13 -4.56 -15.44
C PRO A 112 -10.61 -5.98 -15.14
N SER A 113 -10.33 -6.78 -16.18
CA SER A 113 -9.74 -8.10 -16.03
C SER A 113 -8.31 -8.03 -15.50
N GLU A 114 -7.53 -7.03 -15.92
CA GLU A 114 -6.18 -6.82 -15.38
C GLU A 114 -6.22 -6.45 -13.89
N ILE A 115 -7.21 -5.66 -13.46
CA ILE A 115 -7.42 -5.37 -12.03
C ILE A 115 -7.68 -6.67 -11.26
N MET A 116 -8.53 -7.55 -11.81
CA MET A 116 -8.80 -8.86 -11.20
C MET A 116 -7.54 -9.76 -11.14
N LEU A 117 -6.71 -9.74 -12.18
CA LEU A 117 -5.43 -10.47 -12.18
C LEU A 117 -4.45 -9.92 -11.14
N VAL A 118 -4.38 -8.60 -10.99
CA VAL A 118 -3.52 -7.95 -9.97
C VAL A 118 -4.01 -8.30 -8.57
N LEU A 119 -5.32 -8.26 -8.30
CA LEU A 119 -5.88 -8.68 -7.02
C LEU A 119 -5.62 -10.17 -6.74
N GLY A 120 -5.79 -11.03 -7.75
CA GLY A 120 -5.43 -12.44 -7.67
C GLY A 120 -3.95 -12.65 -7.34
N CYS A 121 -3.06 -11.88 -7.97
CA CYS A 121 -1.64 -11.88 -7.64
C CYS A 121 -1.41 -11.48 -6.18
N ILE A 122 -2.03 -10.39 -5.69
CA ILE A 122 -1.90 -9.96 -4.29
C ILE A 122 -2.34 -11.06 -3.32
N LEU A 123 -3.45 -11.75 -3.61
CA LEU A 123 -3.93 -12.88 -2.78
C LEU A 123 -2.93 -14.04 -2.76
N VAL A 124 -2.35 -14.41 -3.90
CA VAL A 124 -1.32 -15.47 -3.94
C VAL A 124 -0.06 -15.03 -3.19
N MET A 125 0.36 -13.77 -3.35
CA MET A 125 1.54 -13.20 -2.67
C MET A 125 1.34 -13.05 -1.16
N SER A 126 0.10 -12.90 -0.69
CA SER A 126 -0.20 -12.85 0.75
C SER A 126 -0.08 -14.23 1.40
N TYR A 127 -0.46 -15.28 0.66
CA TYR A 127 -0.35 -16.67 1.09
C TYR A 127 1.07 -17.23 0.98
N ASN A 128 1.72 -17.07 -0.19
CA ASN A 128 3.08 -17.53 -0.44
C ASN A 128 4.00 -16.31 -0.55
N LYS A 129 4.70 -15.96 0.53
CA LYS A 129 5.61 -14.82 0.56
C LYS A 129 7.01 -15.24 0.13
N VAL A 130 7.58 -14.52 -0.85
CA VAL A 130 8.98 -14.69 -1.28
C VAL A 130 9.82 -13.44 -0.98
N PRO A 131 11.17 -13.54 -0.88
CA PRO A 131 12.01 -12.43 -0.43
C PRO A 131 11.99 -11.16 -1.29
N LYS A 132 11.73 -11.30 -2.60
CA LYS A 132 11.70 -10.18 -3.55
C LYS A 132 10.53 -10.32 -4.51
N PHE A 133 9.87 -9.21 -4.85
CA PHE A 133 8.75 -9.20 -5.80
C PHE A 133 9.08 -9.89 -7.14
N SER A 134 10.30 -9.72 -7.65
CA SER A 134 10.72 -10.35 -8.90
C SER A 134 10.82 -11.88 -8.82
N HIS A 135 10.94 -12.45 -7.61
CA HIS A 135 11.07 -13.90 -7.43
C HIS A 135 9.81 -14.65 -7.84
N TYR A 136 8.61 -14.04 -7.74
CA TYR A 136 7.37 -14.66 -8.23
C TYR A 136 7.43 -14.99 -9.74
N TRP A 137 8.23 -14.25 -10.51
CA TRP A 137 8.46 -14.50 -11.94
C TRP A 137 9.78 -15.25 -12.23
N SER A 138 10.44 -15.78 -11.21
CA SER A 138 11.69 -16.53 -11.40
C SER A 138 11.47 -17.83 -12.18
N SER A 139 12.49 -18.23 -12.94
CA SER A 139 12.57 -19.56 -13.56
C SER A 139 12.89 -20.65 -12.53
N ASN A 140 13.41 -20.30 -11.36
CA ASN A 140 13.68 -21.27 -10.30
C ASN A 140 12.36 -21.85 -9.75
N PRO A 141 12.13 -23.17 -9.80
CA PRO A 141 10.91 -23.81 -9.32
C PRO A 141 10.59 -23.56 -7.84
N SER A 142 11.61 -23.30 -7.02
CA SER A 142 11.44 -23.06 -5.57
C SER A 142 10.99 -21.62 -5.25
N LEU A 143 11.08 -20.70 -6.22
CA LEU A 143 10.79 -19.28 -6.03
C LEU A 143 9.65 -18.79 -6.94
N GLY A 144 9.64 -19.25 -8.20
CA GLY A 144 8.67 -18.82 -9.19
C GLY A 144 7.28 -19.38 -8.93
N ASN A 145 6.26 -18.60 -9.25
CA ASN A 145 4.87 -19.03 -9.19
C ASN A 145 4.30 -19.14 -10.61
N VAL A 146 3.94 -20.35 -11.04
CA VAL A 146 3.47 -20.61 -12.41
C VAL A 146 2.16 -19.88 -12.71
N ALA A 147 1.23 -19.83 -11.75
CA ALA A 147 -0.04 -19.12 -11.94
C ALA A 147 0.18 -17.62 -12.16
N ILE A 148 1.01 -16.97 -11.33
CA ILE A 148 1.35 -15.55 -11.48
C ILE A 148 2.06 -15.29 -12.82
N LYS A 149 3.04 -16.13 -13.19
CA LYS A 149 3.79 -15.99 -14.45
C LYS A 149 2.90 -16.03 -15.69
N ASN A 150 1.91 -16.91 -15.68
CA ASN A 150 0.99 -17.09 -16.81
C ASN A 150 -0.12 -16.02 -16.82
N ALA A 151 -0.46 -15.45 -15.67
CA ALA A 151 -1.53 -14.47 -15.52
C ALA A 151 -1.14 -13.09 -16.06
N ILE A 152 0.00 -12.55 -15.65
CA ILE A 152 0.40 -11.17 -15.96
C ILE A 152 1.93 -11.03 -15.95
N SER A 153 2.48 -10.15 -16.80
CA SER A 153 3.92 -9.89 -16.78
C SER A 153 4.35 -9.15 -15.50
N ARG A 154 5.57 -9.41 -15.02
CA ARG A 154 6.14 -8.77 -13.83
C ARG A 154 6.04 -7.25 -13.90
N ASP A 155 6.43 -6.68 -15.04
CA ASP A 155 6.56 -5.23 -15.19
C ASP A 155 5.18 -4.58 -15.32
N ARG A 156 4.21 -5.25 -15.98
CA ARG A 156 2.81 -4.79 -16.01
C ARG A 156 2.18 -4.84 -14.62
N CYS A 157 2.33 -5.95 -13.89
CA CYS A 157 1.83 -6.09 -12.53
C CYS A 157 2.42 -5.02 -11.60
N LYS A 158 3.75 -4.82 -11.64
CA LYS A 158 4.43 -3.78 -10.87
C LYS A 158 3.93 -2.38 -11.21
N MET A 159 3.75 -2.08 -12.50
CA MET A 159 3.23 -0.80 -12.95
C MET A 159 1.82 -0.56 -12.40
N LEU A 160 0.92 -1.53 -12.54
CA LEU A 160 -0.44 -1.42 -12.03
C LEU A 160 -0.46 -1.24 -10.51
N LEU A 161 0.31 -2.02 -9.76
CA LEU A 161 0.41 -1.87 -8.30
C LEU A 161 0.84 -0.45 -7.87
N LEU A 162 1.71 0.21 -8.64
CA LEU A 162 2.19 1.56 -8.34
C LEU A 162 1.23 2.67 -8.80
N LYS A 163 0.30 2.36 -9.71
CA LYS A 163 -0.56 3.35 -10.38
C LYS A 163 -2.05 3.20 -10.09
N LEU A 164 -2.43 2.13 -9.37
CA LEU A 164 -3.80 1.89 -8.93
C LEU A 164 -4.41 3.12 -8.28
N TYR A 165 -5.63 3.43 -8.69
CA TYR A 165 -6.37 4.57 -8.20
C TYR A 165 -7.85 4.24 -8.06
N PHE A 166 -8.48 4.75 -7.00
CA PHE A 166 -9.80 4.28 -6.54
C PHE A 166 -10.88 5.38 -6.51
N ALA A 167 -10.52 6.60 -6.91
CA ALA A 167 -11.44 7.73 -6.98
C ALA A 167 -11.19 8.55 -8.24
N GLU A 168 -12.09 9.46 -8.56
CA GLU A 168 -11.86 10.37 -9.68
C GLU A 168 -10.61 11.25 -9.40
N PRO A 169 -9.79 11.55 -10.42
CA PRO A 169 -8.56 12.33 -10.20
C PRO A 169 -8.83 13.76 -9.73
N GLU A 170 -10.00 14.32 -10.05
CA GLU A 170 -10.43 15.62 -9.55
C GLU A 170 -11.01 15.46 -8.16
N LYS A 171 -10.40 16.15 -7.19
CA LYS A 171 -10.90 16.21 -5.82
C LYS A 171 -11.68 17.51 -5.65
N LEU A 172 -12.95 17.39 -5.27
CA LEU A 172 -13.79 18.55 -4.92
C LEU A 172 -13.25 19.23 -3.66
N GLU A 173 -13.39 20.55 -3.55
CA GLU A 173 -12.88 21.34 -2.42
C GLU A 173 -13.50 20.92 -1.08
N ASN A 174 -14.74 20.43 -1.11
CA ASN A 174 -15.50 19.93 0.03
C ASN A 174 -15.39 18.40 0.22
N ALA A 175 -14.47 17.73 -0.47
CA ALA A 175 -14.33 16.28 -0.37
C ALA A 175 -13.81 15.82 1.00
N SER A 176 -14.23 14.64 1.41
CA SER A 176 -13.83 14.03 2.69
C SER A 176 -12.31 13.81 2.76
N LYS A 177 -11.79 13.61 3.98
CA LYS A 177 -10.39 13.20 4.18
C LYS A 177 -10.09 11.84 3.55
N THR A 178 -11.10 10.97 3.46
CA THR A 178 -11.01 9.61 2.94
C THR A 178 -11.43 9.49 1.48
N TYR A 179 -11.63 10.60 0.77
CA TYR A 179 -12.13 10.68 -0.61
C TYR A 179 -11.58 9.60 -1.55
N TYR A 180 -10.26 9.39 -1.53
CA TYR A 180 -9.59 8.44 -2.41
C TYR A 180 -9.96 6.97 -2.17
N ILE A 181 -10.62 6.64 -1.07
CA ILE A 181 -11.04 5.28 -0.73
C ILE A 181 -12.54 5.18 -0.43
N ASP A 182 -13.28 6.30 -0.47
CA ASP A 182 -14.69 6.35 -0.05
C ASP A 182 -15.56 5.37 -0.85
N GLU A 183 -15.35 5.27 -2.16
CA GLU A 183 -16.08 4.33 -3.01
C GLU A 183 -15.77 2.87 -2.68
N VAL A 184 -14.51 2.55 -2.41
CA VAL A 184 -14.12 1.20 -2.00
C VAL A 184 -14.73 0.86 -0.64
N VAL A 185 -14.67 1.79 0.31
CA VAL A 185 -15.26 1.62 1.65
C VAL A 185 -16.78 1.50 1.58
N SER A 186 -17.44 2.30 0.74
CA SER A 186 -18.89 2.23 0.49
C SER A 186 -19.28 0.87 -0.08
N CYS A 187 -18.53 0.38 -1.06
CA CYS A 187 -18.72 -0.96 -1.61
C CYS A 187 -18.57 -2.04 -0.53
N LEU A 188 -17.50 -1.99 0.27
CA LEU A 188 -17.27 -2.97 1.34
C LEU A 188 -18.34 -2.94 2.42
N LYS A 189 -18.86 -1.76 2.79
CA LYS A 189 -19.98 -1.63 3.75
C LYS A 189 -21.28 -2.27 3.27
N GLN A 190 -21.44 -2.44 1.96
CA GLN A 190 -22.61 -3.12 1.39
C GLN A 190 -22.40 -4.62 1.27
N THR A 191 -21.15 -5.10 1.26
CA THR A 191 -20.82 -6.50 1.01
C THR A 191 -20.33 -7.27 2.25
N PHE A 192 -19.95 -6.58 3.33
CA PHE A 192 -19.61 -7.12 4.64
C PHE A 192 -20.67 -6.74 5.69
#